data_AF-A0A7L5XYH8-F1
#
_entry.id   AF-A0A7L5XYH8-F1
#
_cell.length_a   1.000
_cell.length_b   1.000
_cell.length_c   1.000
_cell.angle_alpha   90.00
_cell.angle_beta   90.00
_cell.angle_gamma   90.00
#
_symmetry.space_group_name_H-M   'P 1'
#
loop_
_entity.id
_entity.type
_entity.pdbx_description
1 polymer ?
#
loop_
_entity_poly.entity_id
_entity_poly.type
_entity_poly.pdbx_seq_one_letter_code
_entity_poly.pdbx_strand_id
1 'polypeptide(L)'
;MMKAVLAGVFLALLAVSAVPASAATPEEVAARLARKRGYTAQQTTCYIGVFKSYARLGRRNDWLVPGGKTGNVYRNELSSRCGISR
;
A
#
# COMPACT_ATOMS: atom_id res chain seq x y z
N MET A 1 -56.20 8.46 34.85
CA MET A 1 -56.03 7.58 33.68
C MET A 1 -54.70 7.91 33.03
N MET A 2 -53.74 6.99 33.11
CA MET A 2 -52.41 7.06 32.52
C MET A 2 -52.48 6.99 31.00
N LYS A 3 -51.64 7.77 30.31
CA LYS A 3 -51.09 7.43 28.99
C LYS A 3 -49.78 8.18 28.78
N ALA A 4 -48.72 7.41 28.56
CA ALA A 4 -47.40 7.83 28.09
C ALA A 4 -47.54 8.66 26.80
N VAL A 5 -46.50 9.36 26.33
CA VAL A 5 -45.51 8.77 25.43
C VAL A 5 -44.34 9.74 25.26
N LEU A 6 -43.16 9.13 25.21
CA LEU A 6 -41.84 9.70 24.94
C LEU A 6 -41.80 10.64 23.72
N ALA A 7 -41.14 11.78 23.88
CA ALA A 7 -40.56 12.57 22.80
C ALA A 7 -39.18 13.04 23.29
N GLY A 8 -38.07 12.83 22.61
CA GLY A 8 -37.84 12.31 21.28
C GLY A 8 -36.40 12.68 20.96
N VAL A 9 -35.54 11.67 20.92
CA VAL A 9 -34.31 11.56 20.11
C VAL A 9 -33.34 12.75 20.18
N PHE A 10 -32.34 12.63 21.06
CA PHE A 10 -31.04 13.30 20.89
C PHE A 10 -30.42 12.87 19.55
N LEU A 11 -30.55 13.71 18.51
CA LEU A 11 -29.74 13.59 17.29
C LEU A 11 -28.29 13.98 17.63
N ALA A 12 -27.52 13.01 18.13
CA ALA A 12 -26.07 13.11 18.08
C ALA A 12 -25.65 12.90 16.62
N LEU A 13 -25.47 14.02 15.90
CA LEU A 13 -24.81 14.01 14.60
C LEU A 13 -23.40 13.42 14.77
N LEU A 14 -23.27 12.15 14.40
CA LEU A 14 -21.98 11.52 14.12
C LEU A 14 -21.37 12.25 12.92
N ALA A 15 -20.58 13.29 13.20
CA ALA A 15 -19.62 13.83 12.26
C ALA A 15 -18.56 12.75 12.00
N VAL A 16 -18.87 11.82 11.09
CA VAL A 16 -17.89 10.91 10.51
C VAL A 16 -16.90 11.78 9.74
N SER A 17 -15.81 12.11 10.40
CA SER A 17 -14.66 12.74 9.77
C SER A 17 -14.15 11.73 8.74
N ALA A 18 -14.38 12.00 7.46
CA ALA A 18 -13.76 11.25 6.39
C ALA A 18 -12.25 11.44 6.53
N VAL A 19 -11.57 10.48 7.15
CA VAL A 19 -10.10 10.42 7.13
C VAL A 19 -9.74 10.28 5.65
N PRO A 20 -9.00 11.23 5.06
CA PRO A 20 -8.59 11.08 3.67
C PRO A 20 -7.84 9.76 3.56
N ALA A 21 -8.26 8.90 2.63
CA ALA A 21 -7.57 7.66 2.36
C ALA A 21 -6.13 8.02 1.97
N SER A 22 -5.19 7.86 2.91
CA SER A 22 -3.79 8.16 2.71
C SER A 22 -3.30 7.42 1.46
N ALA A 23 -2.70 8.15 0.52
CA ALA A 23 -2.15 7.54 -0.68
C ALA A 23 -1.14 6.47 -0.25
N ALA A 24 -1.30 5.25 -0.77
CA ALA A 24 -0.46 4.12 -0.38
C ALA A 24 1.02 4.46 -0.58
N THR A 25 1.88 4.07 0.35
CA THR A 25 3.33 4.31 0.25
C THR A 25 3.97 3.29 -0.71
N PRO A 26 5.16 3.59 -1.29
CA PRO A 26 5.84 2.61 -2.12
C PRO A 26 6.16 1.32 -1.34
N GLU A 27 6.40 1.41 -0.03
CA GLU A 27 6.62 0.28 0.86
C GLU A 27 5.37 -0.61 0.98
N GLU A 28 4.19 -0.01 1.17
CA GLU A 28 2.93 -0.75 1.24
C GLU A 28 2.59 -1.45 -0.08
N VAL A 29 2.83 -0.77 -1.20
CA VAL A 29 2.66 -1.35 -2.53
C VAL A 29 3.65 -2.51 -2.71
N ALA A 30 4.92 -2.31 -2.37
CA ALA A 30 5.94 -3.35 -2.46
C ALA A 30 5.61 -4.57 -1.60
N ALA A 31 5.21 -4.35 -0.34
CA ALA A 31 4.84 -5.42 0.58
C ALA A 31 3.64 -6.21 0.04
N ARG A 32 2.63 -5.53 -0.50
CA ARG A 32 1.47 -6.17 -1.14
C ARG A 32 1.89 -7.01 -2.34
N LEU A 33 2.79 -6.49 -3.19
CA LEU A 33 3.31 -7.22 -4.35
C LEU A 33 4.14 -8.43 -3.92
N ALA A 34 5.03 -8.30 -2.94
CA ALA A 34 5.87 -9.38 -2.41
C ALA A 34 5.01 -10.53 -1.86
N ARG A 35 3.96 -10.22 -1.09
CA ARG A 35 3.01 -11.23 -0.59
C ARG A 35 2.26 -11.93 -1.71
N LYS A 36 1.72 -11.16 -2.67
CA LYS A 36 1.05 -11.74 -3.87
C LYS A 36 1.97 -12.66 -4.68
N ARG A 37 3.27 -12.42 -4.59
CA ARG A 37 4.32 -13.13 -5.29
C ARG A 37 4.86 -14.35 -4.54
N GLY A 38 4.44 -14.58 -3.30
CA GLY A 38 4.87 -15.72 -2.49
C GLY A 38 6.31 -15.61 -1.98
N TYR A 39 6.85 -14.40 -1.84
CA TYR A 39 8.20 -14.22 -1.30
C TYR A 39 8.26 -14.57 0.18
N THR A 40 9.39 -15.15 0.59
CA THR A 40 9.66 -15.38 2.02
C THR A 40 9.71 -14.06 2.79
N ALA A 41 9.65 -14.11 4.12
CA ALA A 41 9.76 -12.90 4.95
C ALA A 41 11.06 -12.13 4.66
N GLN A 42 12.19 -12.84 4.53
CA GLN A 42 13.49 -12.25 4.22
C GLN A 42 13.51 -11.60 2.83
N GLN A 43 13.01 -12.32 1.81
CA GLN A 43 12.89 -11.79 0.45
C GLN A 43 11.96 -10.59 0.39
N THR A 44 10.87 -10.58 1.17
CA THR A 44 9.93 -9.47 1.25
C THR A 44 10.61 -8.21 1.79
N THR A 45 11.35 -8.31 2.89
CA THR A 45 12.08 -7.16 3.46
C THR A 45 13.10 -6.60 2.47
N CYS A 46 13.90 -7.46 1.84
CA CYS A 46 14.86 -7.03 0.81
C CYS A 46 14.16 -6.40 -0.40
N TYR A 47 13.09 -7.03 -0.89
CA TYR A 47 12.31 -6.55 -2.02
C TYR A 47 11.69 -5.18 -1.76
N ILE A 48 11.15 -4.92 -0.56
CA ILE A 48 10.61 -3.61 -0.18
C ILE A 48 11.69 -2.53 -0.27
N GLY A 49 12.88 -2.81 0.28
CA GLY A 49 14.02 -1.90 0.22
C GLY A 49 14.43 -1.57 -1.21
N VAL A 50 14.63 -2.59 -2.05
CA VAL A 50 15.00 -2.39 -3.46
C VAL A 50 13.86 -1.70 -4.23
N PHE A 51 12.60 -2.10 -4.05
CA PHE A 51 11.48 -1.44 -4.72
C PHE A 51 11.42 0.05 -4.35
N LYS A 52 11.54 0.41 -3.07
CA LYS A 52 11.53 1.80 -2.61
C LYS A 52 12.59 2.66 -3.30
N SER A 53 13.80 2.14 -3.51
CA SER A 53 14.88 2.88 -4.17
C SER A 53 14.61 3.20 -5.65
N TYR A 54 13.76 2.41 -6.31
CA TYR A 54 13.46 2.54 -7.74
C TYR A 54 12.03 3.01 -8.02
N ALA A 55 11.17 3.02 -7.00
CA ALA A 55 9.76 3.36 -7.14
C ALA A 55 9.60 4.82 -7.53
N ARG A 56 8.68 5.06 -8.47
CA ARG A 56 8.22 6.38 -8.84
C ARG A 56 6.70 6.39 -8.96
N LEU A 57 6.09 7.56 -8.78
CA LEU A 57 4.68 7.74 -9.10
C LEU A 57 4.49 7.69 -10.62
N GLY A 58 3.61 6.79 -11.05
CA GLY A 58 3.11 6.72 -12.40
C GLY A 58 2.09 7.82 -12.70
N ARG A 59 1.63 7.88 -13.95
CA ARG A 59 0.60 8.85 -14.39
C ARG A 59 -0.75 8.67 -13.69
N ARG A 60 -1.00 7.50 -13.08
CA ARG A 60 -2.23 7.19 -12.35
C ARG A 60 -2.05 7.29 -10.83
N ASN A 61 -1.00 7.98 -10.37
CA ASN A 61 -0.62 8.06 -8.96
C ASN A 61 -0.35 6.68 -8.31
N ASP A 62 0.08 5.71 -9.11
CA ASP A 62 0.45 4.37 -8.67
C ASP A 62 1.98 4.25 -8.55
N TRP A 63 2.45 3.61 -7.47
CA TRP A 63 3.88 3.33 -7.32
C TRP A 63 4.30 2.19 -8.22
N LEU A 64 5.26 2.48 -9.12
CA LEU A 64 5.79 1.51 -10.06
C LEU A 64 7.30 1.65 -10.19
N VAL A 65 7.94 0.58 -10.66
CA VAL A 65 9.33 0.62 -11.10
C VAL A 65 9.37 0.95 -12.60
N PRO A 66 10.16 1.95 -13.03
CA PRO A 66 10.36 2.25 -14.44
C PRO A 66 10.76 1.02 -15.27
N GLY A 67 10.26 0.94 -16.51
CA GLY A 67 10.79 0.00 -17.50
C GLY A 67 12.16 0.41 -18.07
N GLY A 68 12.57 -0.25 -19.15
CA GLY A 68 13.82 0.05 -19.87
C GLY A 68 15.08 -0.22 -19.04
N LYS A 69 16.10 0.63 -19.20
CA LYS A 69 17.41 0.48 -18.52
C LYS A 69 17.26 0.39 -17.00
N THR A 70 16.47 1.28 -16.39
CA THR A 70 16.24 1.27 -14.94
C THR A 70 15.57 -0.01 -14.47
N GLY A 71 14.60 -0.53 -15.24
CA GLY A 71 13.96 -1.80 -14.94
C GLY A 71 14.94 -2.99 -15.00
N ASN A 72 15.92 -2.95 -15.90
CA ASN A 72 16.98 -3.98 -15.97
C ASN A 72 17.89 -3.92 -14.74
N VAL A 73 18.34 -2.72 -14.35
CA VAL A 73 19.17 -2.54 -13.14
C VAL A 73 18.41 -3.00 -11.89
N TYR A 74 17.13 -2.65 -11.78
CA TYR A 74 16.26 -3.12 -10.71
C TYR A 74 16.19 -4.65 -10.63
N ARG A 75 15.98 -5.34 -11.76
CA ARG A 75 15.93 -6.82 -11.77
C ARG A 75 17.29 -7.43 -11.40
N ASN A 76 18.39 -6.85 -11.87
CA ASN A 76 19.73 -7.29 -11.49
C ASN A 76 19.96 -7.11 -9.99
N GLU A 77 19.54 -6.00 -9.40
CA GLU A 77 19.62 -5.78 -7.95
C GLU A 77 18.76 -6.75 -7.15
N LEU A 78 17.54 -7.03 -7.61
CA LEU A 78 16.69 -8.04 -6.96
C LEU A 78 17.35 -9.42 -6.97
N SER A 79 17.97 -9.80 -8.09
CA SER A 79 18.64 -11.08 -8.20
C SER A 79 19.89 -11.13 -7.33
N SER A 80 20.74 -10.09 -7.38
CA SER A 80 22.02 -10.08 -6.68
C SER A 80 21.89 -9.89 -5.16
N ARG A 81 20.95 -9.06 -4.70
CA ARG A 81 20.79 -8.71 -3.29
C ARG A 81 19.76 -9.55 -2.57
N CYS A 82 18.66 -9.87 -3.26
CA CYS A 82 17.52 -10.55 -2.64
C CYS A 82 17.38 -12.01 -3.08
N GLY A 83 18.19 -12.50 -4.02
CA GLY A 83 18.06 -13.84 -4.59
C GLY A 83 16.74 -14.03 -5.35
N ILE A 84 16.16 -12.95 -5.88
CA ILE A 84 14.89 -12.96 -6.61
C ILE A 84 15.19 -12.80 -8.10
N SER A 85 15.03 -13.87 -8.88
CA SER A 85 15.06 -13.81 -10.34
C SER A 85 13.64 -13.80 -10.91
N ARG A 86 13.36 -12.86 -11.82
CA ARG A 86 12.09 -12.69 -12.53
C ARG A 86 12.31 -12.22 -13.97
#